data_AF-A0AAE5CRF2-F1
#
_entry.id   AF-A0AAE5CRF2-F1
#
_cell.length_a   1.000
_cell.length_b   1.000
_cell.length_c   1.000
_cell.angle_alpha   90.00
_cell.angle_beta   90.00
_cell.angle_gamma   90.00
#
_symmetry.space_group_name_H-M   'P 1'
#
loop_
_entity.id
_entity.type
_entity.pdbx_description
1 polymer ?
#
loop_
_entity_poly.entity_id
_entity_poly.type
_entity_poly.pdbx_seq_one_letter_code
_entity_poly.pdbx_strand_id
1 'polypeptide(L)'
;RGDVVVLRYPLDPSRDYIKRIVAVEGDTVELRLGRLYVNGILQEEPYVRYPGLYNMDSLVVPENTVFVMGDHRTDSEDSRFFGPVDVSLLKGKAIVVIWPPKAIGAIK
;
A
#
# COMPACT_ATOMS: atom_id res chain seq x y z
N ARG A 1 -7.52 -2.99 6.12
CA ARG A 1 -7.16 -2.14 4.97
C ARG A 1 -6.92 -0.72 5.47
N GLY A 2 -6.02 0.03 4.85
CA GLY A 2 -5.66 1.40 5.26
C GLY A 2 -4.47 1.49 6.22
N ASP A 3 -3.98 0.37 6.75
CA ASP A 3 -2.87 0.37 7.71
C ASP A 3 -1.54 0.68 7.02
N VAL A 4 -0.77 1.60 7.61
CA VAL A 4 0.63 1.83 7.21
C VAL A 4 1.50 0.83 7.97
N VAL A 5 2.34 0.09 7.24
CA VAL A 5 3.14 -1.02 7.75
C VAL A 5 4.59 -0.87 7.35
N VAL A 6 5.48 -1.38 8.20
CA VAL A 6 6.88 -1.62 7.87
C VAL A 6 6.99 -3.05 7.35
N LEU A 7 7.62 -3.23 6.19
CA LEU A 7 7.80 -4.53 5.56
C LEU A 7 9.23 -4.70 5.06
N ARG A 8 9.74 -5.94 5.07
CA ARG A 8 10.97 -6.28 4.35
C ARG A 8 10.70 -6.24 2.86
N TYR A 9 11.52 -5.52 2.11
CA TYR A 9 11.36 -5.41 0.66
C TYR A 9 11.49 -6.80 0.00
N PRO A 10 10.49 -7.28 -0.77
CA PRO A 10 10.48 -8.67 -1.24
C PRO A 10 11.66 -9.04 -2.15
N LEU A 11 12.21 -8.09 -2.91
CA LEU A 11 13.32 -8.35 -3.84
C LEU A 11 14.71 -8.20 -3.19
N ASP A 12 14.80 -7.52 -2.05
CA ASP A 12 16.00 -7.42 -1.22
C ASP A 12 15.61 -7.26 0.27
N PRO A 13 15.51 -8.37 1.03
CA PRO A 13 15.06 -8.36 2.41
C PRO A 13 15.98 -7.64 3.41
N SER A 14 17.16 -7.17 2.97
CA SER A 14 18.04 -6.34 3.80
C SER A 14 17.49 -4.91 3.98
N ARG A 15 16.52 -4.52 3.15
CA ARG A 15 15.91 -3.19 3.12
C ARG A 15 14.49 -3.22 3.69
N ASP A 16 14.17 -2.21 4.50
CA ASP A 16 12.83 -2.00 5.05
C ASP A 16 12.09 -0.90 4.32
N TYR A 17 10.85 -1.17 3.93
CA TYR A 17 9.95 -0.22 3.28
C TYR A 17 8.79 0.11 4.21
N ILE A 18 8.26 1.33 4.06
CA ILE A 18 7.01 1.75 4.70
C ILE A 18 5.98 1.97 3.60
N LYS A 19 4.87 1.23 3.64
CA LYS A 19 3.78 1.30 2.65
C LYS A 19 2.43 1.14 3.35
N ARG A 20 1.35 1.48 2.64
CA ARG A 20 -0.01 1.28 3.12
C ARG A 20 -0.62 0.02 2.52
N ILE A 21 -1.23 -0.83 3.35
CA ILE A 21 -2.03 -1.97 2.90
C ILE A 21 -3.32 -1.44 2.31
N VAL A 22 -3.49 -1.57 1.00
CA VAL A 22 -4.71 -1.12 0.29
C VAL A 22 -5.71 -2.24 0.11
N ALA A 23 -5.26 -3.49 0.03
CA ALA A 23 -6.11 -4.67 -0.08
C ALA A 23 -5.46 -5.88 0.60
N VAL A 24 -6.28 -6.87 0.95
CA VAL A 24 -5.87 -8.09 1.65
C VAL A 24 -6.31 -9.31 0.86
N GLU A 25 -5.86 -10.49 1.28
CA GLU A 25 -6.29 -11.79 0.75
C GLU A 25 -7.77 -11.83 0.32
N GLY A 26 -8.01 -12.35 -0.88
CA GLY A 26 -9.34 -12.54 -1.47
C GLY A 26 -9.92 -11.27 -2.11
N ASP A 27 -9.35 -10.10 -1.84
CA ASP A 27 -9.77 -8.87 -2.52
C ASP A 27 -9.35 -8.86 -3.98
N THR A 28 -10.15 -8.22 -4.83
CA THR A 28 -9.72 -7.79 -6.16
C THR A 28 -9.24 -6.35 -6.12
N VAL A 29 -8.08 -6.09 -6.72
CA VAL A 29 -7.47 -4.76 -6.83
C VAL A 29 -7.35 -4.39 -8.30
N GLU A 30 -7.77 -3.19 -8.64
CA GLU A 30 -7.69 -2.64 -9.98
C GLU A 30 -7.31 -1.15 -9.91
N LEU A 31 -6.55 -0.68 -10.90
CA LEU A 31 -6.24 0.74 -11.05
C LEU A 31 -6.78 1.24 -12.39
N ARG A 32 -7.63 2.27 -12.35
CA ARG A 32 -8.14 2.97 -13.53
C ARG A 32 -7.79 4.44 -13.46
N LEU A 33 -6.93 4.91 -14.37
CA LEU A 33 -6.41 6.28 -14.42
C LEU A 33 -5.88 6.75 -13.06
N GLY A 34 -5.08 5.89 -12.40
CA GLY A 34 -4.50 6.15 -11.09
C GLY A 34 -5.46 6.01 -9.90
N ARG A 35 -6.76 5.75 -10.13
CA ARG A 35 -7.75 5.56 -9.07
C ARG A 35 -7.82 4.11 -8.67
N LEU A 36 -7.74 3.86 -7.36
CA LEU A 36 -7.81 2.52 -6.78
C LEU A 36 -9.26 2.05 -6.67
N TYR A 37 -9.51 0.85 -7.19
CA TYR A 37 -10.75 0.10 -6.97
C TYR A 37 -10.39 -1.17 -6.20
N VAL A 38 -11.15 -1.44 -5.14
CA VAL A 38 -11.07 -2.69 -4.38
C VAL A 38 -12.44 -3.35 -4.40
N ASN A 39 -12.52 -4.59 -4.89
CA ASN A 39 -13.77 -5.30 -5.11
C ASN A 39 -14.76 -4.51 -6.00
N GLY A 40 -14.22 -3.84 -7.02
CA GLY A 40 -14.98 -2.98 -7.93
C GLY A 40 -15.43 -1.64 -7.35
N ILE A 41 -15.14 -1.35 -6.07
CA ILE A 41 -15.54 -0.12 -5.39
C ILE A 41 -14.38 0.87 -5.41
N LEU A 42 -14.63 2.08 -5.92
CA LEU A 42 -13.68 3.19 -5.86
C LEU A 42 -13.34 3.52 -4.41
N GLN A 43 -12.05 3.53 -4.08
CA GLN A 43 -11.59 3.87 -2.74
C GLN A 43 -11.39 5.39 -2.61
N GLU A 44 -11.82 5.95 -1.48
CA GLU A 44 -11.47 7.31 -1.09
C GLU A 44 -10.11 7.32 -0.40
N GLU A 45 -9.18 8.11 -0.93
CA GLU A 45 -7.79 8.10 -0.49
C GLU A 45 -7.34 9.53 -0.12
N PRO A 46 -7.84 10.10 1.00
CA PRO A 46 -7.56 11.49 1.38
C PRO A 46 -6.08 11.76 1.66
N TYR A 47 -5.28 10.70 1.87
CA TYR A 47 -3.83 10.76 2.05
C TYR A 47 -3.04 10.79 0.73
N VAL A 48 -3.69 10.54 -0.42
CA VAL A 48 -3.06 10.59 -1.74
C VAL A 48 -3.23 11.97 -2.34
N ARG A 49 -2.13 12.72 -2.44
CA ARG A 49 -2.15 14.04 -3.09
C ARG A 49 -2.13 13.95 -4.62
N TYR A 50 -1.36 13.00 -5.15
CA TYR A 50 -1.14 12.85 -6.59
C TYR A 50 -1.34 11.37 -6.98
N PRO A 51 -2.52 10.98 -7.51
CA PRO A 51 -2.80 9.58 -7.82
C PRO A 51 -2.00 9.02 -9.01
N GLY A 52 -1.49 9.90 -9.88
CA GLY A 52 -0.89 9.51 -11.15
C GLY A 52 -1.95 9.03 -12.15
N LEU A 53 -1.51 8.32 -13.20
CA LEU A 53 -2.37 7.80 -14.27
C LEU A 53 -2.16 6.30 -14.54
N TYR A 54 -1.50 5.60 -13.62
CA TYR A 54 -1.19 4.18 -13.77
C TYR A 54 -2.47 3.35 -13.91
N ASN A 55 -2.48 2.41 -14.84
CA ASN A 55 -3.55 1.43 -15.02
C ASN A 55 -3.02 0.04 -14.68
N MET A 56 -3.88 -0.76 -14.06
CA MET A 56 -3.59 -2.15 -13.74
C MET A 56 -4.88 -2.93 -13.92
N ASP A 57 -4.79 -4.05 -14.63
CA ASP A 57 -5.89 -4.99 -14.72
C ASP A 57 -6.23 -5.56 -13.33
N SER A 58 -7.46 -6.05 -13.20
CA SER A 58 -7.93 -6.62 -11.94
C SER A 58 -7.09 -7.81 -11.52
N LEU A 59 -6.59 -7.77 -10.29
CA LEU A 59 -5.80 -8.83 -9.66
C LEU A 59 -6.48 -9.26 -8.37
N VAL A 60 -6.72 -10.57 -8.21
CA VAL A 60 -7.13 -11.14 -6.93
C VAL A 60 -5.89 -11.25 -6.04
N VAL A 61 -5.94 -10.69 -4.84
CA VAL A 61 -4.86 -10.77 -3.85
C VAL A 61 -4.80 -12.22 -3.34
N PRO A 62 -3.67 -12.94 -3.56
CA PRO A 62 -3.54 -14.33 -3.14
C PRO A 62 -3.64 -14.54 -1.63
N GLU A 63 -3.87 -15.79 -1.24
CA GLU A 63 -3.82 -16.20 0.16
C GLU A 63 -2.49 -15.85 0.83
N ASN A 64 -2.55 -15.45 2.10
CA ASN A 64 -1.43 -15.04 2.94
C ASN A 64 -0.63 -13.85 2.37
N THR A 65 -1.24 -13.03 1.51
CA THR A 65 -0.60 -11.83 0.98
C THR A 65 -1.44 -10.57 1.19
N VAL A 66 -0.79 -9.43 1.04
CA VAL A 66 -1.41 -8.10 1.03
C VAL A 66 -0.94 -7.31 -0.18
N PHE A 67 -1.80 -6.46 -0.72
CA PHE A 67 -1.40 -5.49 -1.74
C PHE A 67 -1.09 -4.16 -1.07
N VAL A 68 0.13 -3.65 -1.26
CA VAL A 68 0.60 -2.41 -0.63
C VAL A 68 0.91 -1.33 -1.66
N MET A 69 0.59 -0.09 -1.32
CA MET A 69 0.90 1.08 -2.14
C MET A 69 1.50 2.20 -1.29
N GLY A 70 2.38 2.99 -1.88
CA GLY A 70 2.83 4.25 -1.27
C GLY A 70 1.82 5.37 -1.47
N ASP A 71 1.73 6.28 -0.50
CA ASP A 71 0.84 7.45 -0.59
C ASP A 71 1.32 8.45 -1.66
N HIS A 72 2.63 8.50 -1.93
CA HIS A 72 3.20 9.22 -3.07
C HIS A 72 3.20 8.34 -4.33
N ARG A 73 2.04 8.21 -4.97
CA ARG A 73 1.78 7.19 -6.02
C ARG A 73 2.72 7.25 -7.20
N THR A 74 3.11 8.44 -7.64
CA THR A 74 3.96 8.62 -8.82
C THR A 74 5.43 8.27 -8.58
N ASP A 75 5.84 8.15 -7.32
CA ASP A 75 7.25 7.98 -6.93
C ASP A 75 7.39 6.91 -5.83
N SER A 76 6.68 5.80 -6.01
CA SER A 76 6.69 4.69 -5.06
C SER A 76 6.84 3.37 -5.79
N GLU A 77 7.97 2.72 -5.54
CA GLU A 77 8.12 1.29 -5.78
C GLU A 77 7.32 0.52 -4.71
N ASP A 78 6.25 -0.14 -5.13
CA ASP A 78 5.30 -0.87 -4.29
C ASP A 78 4.67 -2.07 -5.03
N SER A 79 3.55 -2.63 -4.57
CA SER A 79 2.95 -3.83 -5.16
C SER A 79 2.55 -3.68 -6.64
N ARG A 80 2.46 -2.46 -7.16
CA ARG A 80 2.31 -2.22 -8.61
C ARG A 80 3.52 -2.68 -9.43
N PHE A 81 4.68 -2.81 -8.79
CA PHE A 81 5.95 -3.21 -9.42
C PHE A 81 6.37 -4.62 -9.02
N PHE A 82 6.32 -4.94 -7.72
CA PHE A 82 6.78 -6.23 -7.20
C PHE A 82 5.67 -7.22 -6.83
N GLY A 83 4.40 -6.84 -7.02
CA GLY A 83 3.24 -7.70 -6.73
C GLY A 83 2.83 -7.74 -5.25
N PRO A 84 1.85 -8.61 -4.91
CA PRO A 84 1.43 -8.83 -3.53
C PRO A 84 2.57 -9.27 -2.61
N VAL A 85 2.51 -8.86 -1.35
CA VAL A 85 3.54 -9.11 -0.34
C VAL A 85 3.04 -10.14 0.66
N ASP A 86 3.84 -11.19 0.88
CA ASP A 86 3.56 -12.19 1.92
C ASP A 86 3.48 -11.54 3.31
N VAL A 87 2.47 -11.90 4.09
CA VAL A 87 2.24 -11.33 5.43
C VAL A 87 3.41 -11.55 6.39
N SER A 88 4.22 -12.59 6.18
CA SER A 88 5.44 -12.87 6.97
C SER A 88 6.55 -11.83 6.77
N LEU A 89 6.50 -11.04 5.69
CA LEU A 89 7.44 -9.95 5.46
C LEU A 89 7.05 -8.67 6.21
N LEU A 90 5.84 -8.61 6.80
CA LEU A 90 5.40 -7.48 7.60
C LEU A 90 6.07 -7.54 8.98
N LYS A 91 6.82 -6.48 9.33
CA LYS A 91 7.48 -6.36 10.65
C LYS A 91 6.55 -5.80 11.72
N GLY A 92 5.57 -4.99 11.32
CA GLY A 92 4.62 -4.37 12.23
C GLY A 92 3.86 -3.20 11.62
N LYS A 93 2.84 -2.74 12.34
CA LYS A 93 2.02 -1.59 11.97
C LYS A 93 2.64 -0.30 12.49
N ALA A 94 2.82 0.68 11.61
CA ALA A 94 3.15 2.04 12.02
C ALA A 94 1.86 2.71 12.51
N ILE A 95 1.82 3.05 13.80
CA ILE A 95 0.61 3.61 14.46
C ILE A 95 0.75 5.08 14.86
N VAL A 96 1.98 5.60 14.99
CA VAL A 96 2.25 6.98 15.43
C VAL A 96 3.34 7.61 14.57
N VAL A 97 3.08 8.82 14.08
CA VAL A 97 4.13 9.72 13.57
C VAL A 97 4.69 10.48 14.77
N ILE A 98 5.99 10.37 15.02
CA ILE A 98 6.67 11.05 16.15
C ILE A 98 7.51 12.26 15.70
N TRP A 99 7.65 12.47 14.39
CA TRP A 99 8.46 13.56 13.82
C TRP A 99 8.02 13.89 12.38
N PRO A 100 8.07 15.16 11.91
CA PRO A 100 8.47 16.38 12.64
C PRO A 100 7.49 16.75 13.76
N PRO A 101 7.87 17.62 14.74
CA PRO A 101 7.05 17.89 15.92
C PRO A 101 5.63 18.39 15.59
N LYS A 102 5.48 19.13 14.48
CA LYS A 102 4.18 19.62 13.99
C LYS A 102 3.28 18.53 13.41
N ALA A 103 3.83 17.35 13.13
CA ALA A 103 3.12 16.21 12.55
C ALA A 103 2.94 15.07 13.56
N ILE A 104 3.26 15.30 14.85
CA ILE A 104 3.06 14.28 15.89
C ILE A 104 1.57 13.94 15.96
N GLY A 105 1.25 12.66 15.79
CA GLY A 105 -0.14 12.19 15.80
C GLY A 105 -0.27 10.74 15.36
N ALA A 106 -1.48 10.20 15.55
CA ALA A 106 -1.83 8.89 15.01
C ALA A 106 -1.81 8.90 13.48
N ILE A 107 -1.32 7.82 12.87
CA ILE A 107 -1.39 7.64 11.42
C ILE A 107 -2.85 7.42 11.04
N LYS A 108 -3.35 8.24 10.09
CA LYS A 108 -4.68 8.14 9.49
C LYS A 108 -4.62 7.44 8.14
#